data_AF-A0A261FK22-F1
#
_entry.id   AF-A0A261FK22-F1
#
_cell.length_a   1.000
_cell.length_b   1.000
_cell.length_c   1.000
_cell.angle_alpha   90.00
_cell.angle_beta   90.00
_cell.angle_gamma   90.00
#
_symmetry.space_group_name_H-M   'P 1'
#
loop_
_entity.id
_entity.type
_entity.pdbx_description
1 polymer ?
#
loop_
_entity_poly.entity_id
_entity_poly.type
_entity_poly.pdbx_seq_one_letter_code
_entity_poly.pdbx_strand_id
1 'polypeptide(L)'
;MAWLNGRPRIAAAVMLTLALAVGLTGCTLPGTPGDGKAETSNTAGTGDASAQEGPASTLYEADENGRLASSLPAYIDEVLSDPYVDDYERPILEQAKKEGRVSTAAYEKVWSDYKTCMVDRGFKEPKLERFPNGMMDIMSHMPGTDAQEEAWQDAYADCYLRFDHVQRLYGQQQGNPNLYANVEEAVVDCMKREGVVPASYTVKDFNDGYTLLQTEGFTDAKDKLGYDFDDSRVRGCKAAQGWSSSSTDDPVEYIW
;
A
#
# COMPACT_ATOMS: atom_id res chain seq x y z
N MET A 1 14.02 55.08 0.69
CA MET A 1 13.03 54.86 -0.38
C MET A 1 13.29 53.47 -0.95
N ALA A 2 12.52 52.48 -0.51
CA ALA A 2 11.46 51.78 -1.29
C ALA A 2 12.04 50.52 -1.98
N TRP A 3 11.84 49.29 -1.47
CA TRP A 3 10.66 48.39 -1.58
C TRP A 3 10.34 47.90 -3.01
N LEU A 4 10.41 46.57 -3.19
CA LEU A 4 9.46 45.62 -3.85
C LEU A 4 10.25 44.48 -4.51
N ASN A 5 10.28 43.28 -3.91
CA ASN A 5 9.33 42.16 -4.07
C ASN A 5 9.37 41.48 -5.46
N GLY A 6 10.01 40.32 -5.52
CA GLY A 6 9.84 39.32 -6.56
C GLY A 6 9.74 37.93 -5.93
N ARG A 7 8.51 37.48 -5.67
CA ARG A 7 8.19 36.09 -5.27
C ARG A 7 8.40 35.15 -6.45
N PRO A 8 9.03 33.97 -6.30
CA PRO A 8 8.88 32.90 -7.28
C PRO A 8 7.47 32.29 -7.15
N ARG A 9 6.88 32.00 -8.31
CA ARG A 9 5.54 31.41 -8.44
C ARG A 9 5.57 29.97 -7.93
N ILE A 10 4.81 29.71 -6.86
CA ILE A 10 4.46 28.37 -6.39
C ILE A 10 3.52 27.76 -7.44
N ALA A 11 3.98 26.73 -8.15
CA ALA A 11 3.10 25.85 -8.91
C ALA A 11 2.50 24.85 -7.92
N ALA A 12 1.23 25.05 -7.59
CA ALA A 12 0.47 24.12 -6.76
C ALA A 12 0.24 22.83 -7.55
N ALA A 13 0.72 21.70 -7.02
CA ALA A 13 0.32 20.38 -7.48
C ALA A 13 -1.13 20.16 -7.04
N VAL A 14 -2.04 20.06 -8.00
CA VAL A 14 -3.45 19.75 -7.77
C VAL A 14 -3.56 18.23 -7.60
N MET A 15 -3.74 17.78 -6.35
CA MET A 15 -4.19 16.43 -6.04
C MET A 15 -5.62 16.28 -6.51
N LEU A 16 -5.82 15.59 -7.64
CA LEU A 16 -7.14 15.28 -8.17
C LEU A 16 -7.70 14.09 -7.38
N THR A 17 -8.64 14.35 -6.49
CA THR A 17 -9.45 13.33 -5.83
C THR A 17 -10.46 12.77 -6.82
N LEU A 18 -10.30 11.52 -7.26
CA LEU A 18 -11.34 10.81 -8.00
C LEU A 18 -12.43 10.36 -7.00
N ALA A 19 -13.48 11.16 -6.89
CA ALA A 19 -14.76 10.70 -6.36
C ALA A 19 -15.47 9.85 -7.42
N LEU A 20 -15.50 8.53 -7.22
CA LEU A 20 -16.33 7.60 -7.99
C LEU A 20 -17.81 7.85 -7.68
N ALA A 21 -18.43 8.75 -8.43
CA ALA A 21 -19.88 8.84 -8.52
C ALA A 21 -20.37 7.89 -9.61
N VAL A 22 -20.79 6.69 -9.21
CA VAL A 22 -21.49 5.75 -10.10
C VAL A 22 -22.86 6.34 -10.42
N GLY A 23 -22.98 6.96 -11.59
CA GLY A 23 -24.24 7.38 -12.17
C GLY A 23 -25.02 6.17 -12.68
N LEU A 24 -26.02 5.73 -11.91
CA LEU A 24 -27.04 4.82 -12.42
C LEU A 24 -27.94 5.57 -13.40
N THR A 25 -27.93 5.13 -14.65
CA THR A 25 -28.91 5.46 -15.68
C THR A 25 -30.28 4.92 -15.30
N GLY A 26 -31.07 5.75 -14.60
CA GLY A 26 -32.48 5.49 -14.34
C GLY A 26 -33.31 5.69 -15.61
N CYS A 27 -33.86 4.60 -16.16
CA CYS A 27 -34.98 4.69 -17.09
C CYS A 27 -36.22 5.23 -16.37
N THR A 28 -36.76 6.33 -16.89
CA THR A 28 -37.98 6.98 -16.42
C THR A 28 -39.23 6.29 -17.00
N LEU A 29 -40.20 6.00 -16.13
CA LEU A 29 -41.62 5.96 -16.49
C LEU A 29 -42.44 6.73 -15.43
N PRO A 30 -43.51 7.43 -15.81
CA PRO A 30 -44.12 8.49 -15.01
C PRO A 30 -45.26 7.97 -14.10
N GLY A 31 -45.31 8.47 -12.86
CA GLY A 31 -46.44 8.27 -11.93
C GLY A 31 -46.42 9.34 -10.83
N THR A 32 -47.54 10.03 -10.68
CA THR A 32 -47.87 11.19 -9.84
C THR A 32 -47.61 11.07 -8.32
N PRO A 33 -47.44 12.20 -7.59
CA PRO A 33 -47.03 12.23 -6.18
C PRO A 33 -48.21 12.10 -5.19
N GLY A 34 -47.97 11.43 -4.07
CA GLY A 34 -48.86 11.40 -2.91
C GLY A 34 -48.05 11.23 -1.62
N ASP A 35 -48.24 12.17 -0.69
CA ASP A 35 -47.65 12.23 0.65
C ASP A 35 -48.03 11.04 1.55
N GLY A 36 -47.10 10.56 2.37
CA GLY A 36 -47.42 9.60 3.44
C GLY A 36 -46.19 9.06 4.19
N LYS A 37 -46.10 9.40 5.47
CA LYS A 37 -45.10 8.97 6.45
C LYS A 37 -45.67 7.77 7.24
N ALA A 38 -45.00 6.62 7.33
CA ALA A 38 -45.09 5.63 8.43
C ALA A 38 -44.17 4.41 8.23
N GLU A 39 -43.76 3.85 9.36
CA GLU A 39 -42.77 2.79 9.59
C GLU A 39 -43.26 1.34 9.33
N THR A 40 -42.29 0.42 9.45
CA THR A 40 -42.35 -1.02 9.85
C THR A 40 -42.53 -2.15 8.81
N SER A 41 -41.43 -2.92 8.67
CA SER A 41 -41.30 -4.39 8.84
C SER A 41 -41.65 -5.38 7.71
N ASN A 42 -40.62 -6.21 7.38
CA ASN A 42 -40.59 -7.58 6.82
C ASN A 42 -41.29 -7.81 5.45
N THR A 43 -40.71 -8.47 4.44
CA THR A 43 -40.17 -9.84 4.44
C THR A 43 -39.54 -10.14 3.07
N ALA A 44 -38.50 -10.99 3.06
CA ALA A 44 -38.05 -11.91 2.01
C ALA A 44 -38.04 -11.48 0.53
N GLY A 45 -36.83 -11.37 -0.02
CA GLY A 45 -36.53 -11.54 -1.44
C GLY A 45 -35.22 -12.30 -1.59
N THR A 46 -35.29 -13.61 -1.64
CA THR A 46 -34.21 -14.51 -2.09
C THR A 46 -33.83 -14.16 -3.52
N GLY A 47 -32.70 -13.47 -3.68
CA GLY A 47 -31.98 -13.34 -4.93
C GLY A 47 -30.66 -14.07 -4.78
N ASP A 48 -30.67 -15.37 -5.10
CA ASP A 48 -29.48 -16.20 -5.24
C ASP A 48 -28.73 -15.74 -6.49
N ALA A 49 -27.90 -14.71 -6.31
CA ALA A 49 -26.82 -14.40 -7.21
C ALA A 49 -25.58 -15.05 -6.62
N SER A 50 -25.44 -16.36 -6.84
CA SER A 50 -24.18 -17.07 -6.63
C SER A 50 -23.15 -16.48 -7.60
N ALA A 51 -22.53 -15.37 -7.18
CA ALA A 51 -21.20 -15.02 -7.64
C ALA A 51 -20.33 -16.20 -7.24
N GLN A 52 -19.70 -16.84 -8.22
CA GLN A 52 -18.79 -17.93 -7.97
C GLN A 52 -17.58 -17.32 -7.24
N GLU A 53 -17.61 -17.34 -5.91
CA GLU A 53 -16.53 -16.85 -5.07
C GLU A 53 -15.28 -17.67 -5.44
N GLY A 54 -14.29 -17.00 -6.02
CA GLY A 54 -12.96 -17.57 -6.18
C GLY A 54 -12.38 -17.97 -4.81
N PRO A 55 -11.30 -18.76 -4.77
CA PRO A 55 -10.71 -19.15 -3.50
C PRO A 55 -10.30 -17.88 -2.71
N ALA A 56 -10.75 -17.77 -1.46
CA ALA A 56 -10.45 -16.61 -0.63
C ALA A 56 -9.00 -16.68 -0.12
N SER A 57 -8.28 -15.55 -0.19
CA SER A 57 -7.01 -15.39 0.52
C SER A 57 -7.29 -15.17 2.00
N THR A 58 -6.55 -15.85 2.87
CA THR A 58 -6.65 -15.67 4.33
C THR A 58 -5.49 -14.83 4.88
N LEU A 59 -4.60 -14.32 4.03
CA LEU A 59 -3.35 -13.69 4.46
C LEU A 59 -3.53 -12.36 5.21
N TYR A 60 -4.73 -11.81 5.24
CA TYR A 60 -5.08 -10.57 5.95
C TYR A 60 -5.99 -10.85 7.15
N GLU A 61 -6.37 -12.10 7.38
CA GLU A 61 -7.25 -12.47 8.47
C GLU A 61 -6.47 -12.46 9.79
N ALA A 62 -7.06 -11.82 10.79
CA ALA A 62 -6.51 -11.82 12.13
C ALA A 62 -6.95 -13.09 12.87
N ASP A 63 -6.02 -13.70 13.60
CA ASP A 63 -6.33 -14.71 14.60
C ASP A 63 -7.07 -14.10 15.81
N GLU A 64 -7.43 -14.95 16.78
CA GLU A 64 -8.10 -14.51 18.01
C GLU A 64 -7.31 -13.50 18.86
N ASN A 65 -6.00 -13.36 18.60
CA ASN A 65 -5.09 -12.45 19.28
C ASN A 65 -4.78 -11.19 18.43
N GLY A 66 -5.43 -11.00 17.29
CA GLY A 66 -5.17 -9.86 16.41
C GLY A 66 -3.90 -9.99 15.58
N ARG A 67 -3.36 -11.21 15.38
CA ARG A 67 -2.15 -11.47 14.62
C ARG A 67 -2.44 -12.16 13.29
N LEU A 68 -1.60 -11.93 12.28
CA LEU A 68 -1.66 -12.61 10.99
C LEU A 68 -1.39 -14.11 11.16
N ALA A 69 -0.42 -14.47 12.00
CA ALA A 69 -0.19 -15.86 12.38
C ALA A 69 0.48 -15.96 13.75
N SER A 70 0.50 -17.17 14.30
CA SER A 70 1.14 -17.46 15.60
C SER A 70 2.66 -17.28 15.60
N SER A 71 3.32 -17.38 14.43
CA SER A 71 4.77 -17.24 14.26
C SER A 71 5.12 -17.03 12.78
N LEU A 72 6.33 -16.56 12.50
CA LEU A 72 6.80 -16.40 11.11
C LEU A 72 6.75 -17.71 10.30
N PRO A 73 7.18 -18.88 10.81
CA PRO A 73 6.99 -20.15 10.10
C PRO A 73 5.53 -20.48 9.79
N ALA A 74 4.60 -20.22 10.72
CA ALA A 74 3.17 -20.41 10.47
C ALA A 74 2.66 -19.47 9.39
N TYR A 75 3.11 -18.21 9.40
CA TYR A 75 2.78 -17.24 8.35
C TYR A 75 3.35 -17.65 6.98
N ILE A 76 4.55 -18.24 6.93
CA ILE A 76 5.10 -18.80 5.67
C ILE A 76 4.22 -19.94 5.15
N ASP A 77 3.69 -20.78 6.04
CA ASP A 77 2.77 -21.86 5.66
C ASP A 77 1.45 -21.32 5.10
N GLU A 78 0.91 -20.25 5.70
CA GLU A 78 -0.27 -19.55 5.18
C GLU A 78 0.01 -18.94 3.82
N VAL A 79 1.12 -18.21 3.67
CA VAL A 79 1.57 -17.63 2.39
C VAL A 79 1.66 -18.71 1.31
N LEU A 80 2.30 -19.85 1.57
CA LEU A 80 2.42 -20.94 0.60
C LEU A 80 1.09 -21.62 0.25
N SER A 81 0.12 -21.55 1.16
CA SER A 81 -1.22 -22.11 0.98
C SER A 81 -2.16 -21.16 0.24
N ASP A 82 -1.75 -19.90 0.05
CA ASP A 82 -2.53 -18.91 -0.67
C ASP A 82 -2.71 -19.33 -2.15
N PRO A 83 -3.95 -19.31 -2.67
CA PRO A 83 -4.25 -19.75 -4.03
C PRO A 83 -3.65 -18.85 -5.12
N TYR A 84 -3.21 -17.64 -4.77
CA TYR A 84 -2.68 -16.62 -5.67
C TYR A 84 -1.14 -16.61 -5.75
N VAL A 85 -0.44 -17.51 -5.04
CA VAL A 85 1.02 -17.64 -5.17
C VAL A 85 1.41 -18.01 -6.59
N ASP A 86 2.18 -17.13 -7.24
CA ASP A 86 2.68 -17.33 -8.59
C ASP A 86 3.76 -18.45 -8.64
N ASP A 87 3.83 -19.16 -9.76
CA ASP A 87 4.81 -20.22 -9.98
C ASP A 87 6.26 -19.70 -9.93
N TYR A 88 6.50 -18.44 -10.28
CA TYR A 88 7.80 -17.79 -10.20
C TYR A 88 8.31 -17.72 -8.75
N GLU A 89 7.45 -17.29 -7.81
CA GLU A 89 7.87 -17.06 -6.42
C GLU A 89 7.73 -18.28 -5.51
N ARG A 90 6.90 -19.27 -5.88
CA ARG A 90 6.74 -20.53 -5.15
C ARG A 90 8.06 -21.18 -4.72
N PRO A 91 9.07 -21.41 -5.58
CA PRO A 91 10.33 -22.01 -5.15
C PRO A 91 11.11 -21.16 -4.13
N ILE A 92 10.94 -19.83 -4.17
CA ILE A 92 11.56 -18.90 -3.22
C ILE A 92 10.89 -19.04 -1.85
N LEU A 93 9.56 -19.10 -1.82
CA LEU A 93 8.76 -19.30 -0.61
C LEU A 93 8.98 -20.68 0.02
N GLU A 94 9.10 -21.74 -0.80
CA GLU A 94 9.45 -23.08 -0.31
C GLU A 94 10.85 -23.12 0.32
N GLN A 95 11.80 -22.37 -0.24
CA GLN A 95 13.11 -22.21 0.37
C GLN A 95 13.02 -21.40 1.68
N ALA A 96 12.22 -20.34 1.70
CA ALA A 96 11.98 -19.56 2.91
C ALA A 96 11.38 -20.42 4.03
N LYS A 97 10.47 -21.34 3.72
CA LYS A 97 9.92 -22.32 4.67
C LYS A 97 11.01 -23.20 5.29
N LYS A 98 11.98 -23.67 4.50
CA LYS A 98 13.10 -24.49 5.00
C LYS A 98 14.04 -23.68 5.88
N GLU A 99 14.27 -22.41 5.56
CA GLU A 99 15.18 -21.52 6.28
C GLU A 99 14.50 -20.76 7.44
N GLY A 100 13.18 -20.81 7.51
CA GLY A 100 12.34 -20.03 8.43
C GLY A 100 12.22 -18.54 8.09
N ARG A 101 12.73 -18.10 6.93
CA ARG A 101 12.73 -16.71 6.45
C ARG A 101 13.11 -16.60 4.98
N VAL A 102 12.67 -15.55 4.32
CA VAL A 102 13.21 -15.07 3.04
C VAL A 102 14.60 -14.46 3.30
N SER A 103 15.61 -14.90 2.57
CA SER A 103 16.95 -14.33 2.62
C SER A 103 17.02 -12.99 1.88
N THR A 104 17.89 -12.08 2.32
CA THR A 104 18.11 -10.81 1.61
C THR A 104 18.50 -11.03 0.15
N ALA A 105 19.36 -12.02 -0.14
CA ALA A 105 19.75 -12.32 -1.51
C ALA A 105 18.56 -12.75 -2.40
N ALA A 106 17.64 -13.54 -1.87
CA ALA A 106 16.42 -13.92 -2.61
C ALA A 106 15.51 -12.69 -2.85
N TYR A 107 15.35 -11.85 -1.83
CA TYR A 107 14.58 -10.60 -1.93
C TYR A 107 15.18 -9.62 -2.95
N GLU A 108 16.49 -9.41 -2.92
CA GLU A 108 17.16 -8.55 -3.90
C GLU A 108 17.09 -9.11 -5.32
N LYS A 109 17.07 -10.44 -5.45
CA LYS A 109 16.92 -11.11 -6.75
C LYS A 109 15.54 -10.83 -7.36
N VAL A 110 14.44 -10.95 -6.62
CA VAL A 110 13.10 -10.70 -7.19
C VAL A 110 12.95 -9.27 -7.69
N TRP A 111 13.54 -8.31 -6.98
CA TRP A 111 13.62 -6.91 -7.41
C TRP A 111 14.51 -6.70 -8.63
N SER A 112 15.60 -7.48 -8.77
CA SER A 112 16.41 -7.47 -9.99
C SER A 112 15.63 -8.01 -11.19
N ASP A 113 14.93 -9.12 -11.02
CA ASP A 113 14.11 -9.76 -12.06
C ASP A 113 12.93 -8.84 -12.48
N TYR A 114 12.32 -8.12 -11.53
CA TYR A 114 11.32 -7.08 -11.80
C TYR A 114 11.84 -6.02 -12.77
N LYS A 115 13.02 -5.46 -12.51
CA LYS A 115 13.62 -4.44 -13.38
C LYS A 115 13.87 -4.97 -14.78
N THR A 116 14.38 -6.19 -14.90
CA THR A 116 14.55 -6.86 -16.21
C THR A 116 13.21 -7.03 -16.92
N CYS A 117 12.17 -7.49 -16.21
CA CYS A 117 10.84 -7.64 -16.78
C CYS A 117 10.28 -6.32 -17.33
N MET A 118 10.42 -5.22 -16.59
CA MET A 118 9.97 -3.90 -17.06
C MET A 118 10.73 -3.45 -18.32
N VAL A 119 12.04 -3.70 -18.40
CA VAL A 119 12.85 -3.42 -19.60
C VAL A 119 12.39 -4.26 -20.79
N ASP A 120 12.12 -5.54 -20.58
CA ASP A 120 11.61 -6.45 -21.63
C ASP A 120 10.22 -6.03 -22.14
N ARG A 121 9.44 -5.31 -21.32
CA ARG A 121 8.18 -4.67 -21.72
C ARG A 121 8.34 -3.31 -22.39
N GLY A 122 9.57 -2.86 -22.60
CA GLY A 122 9.89 -1.64 -23.35
C GLY A 122 9.97 -0.37 -22.50
N PHE A 123 9.92 -0.49 -21.17
CA PHE A 123 10.12 0.64 -20.26
C PHE A 123 11.61 0.86 -19.98
N LYS A 124 11.95 2.04 -19.47
CA LYS A 124 13.28 2.25 -18.89
C LYS A 124 13.44 1.37 -17.65
N GLU A 125 14.68 0.99 -17.35
CA GLU A 125 14.97 0.26 -16.12
C GLU A 125 14.48 1.07 -14.91
N PRO A 126 13.53 0.55 -14.11
CA PRO A 126 13.00 1.27 -12.97
C PRO A 126 14.09 1.50 -11.92
N LYS A 127 14.11 2.68 -11.30
CA LYS A 127 14.85 2.89 -10.06
C LYS A 127 14.02 2.43 -8.87
N LEU A 128 14.74 1.92 -7.89
CA LEU A 128 14.18 1.45 -6.64
C LEU A 128 14.67 2.35 -5.52
N GLU A 129 13.76 2.72 -4.64
CA GLU A 129 14.12 3.22 -3.34
C GLU A 129 14.57 2.06 -2.44
N ARG A 130 15.57 2.31 -1.59
CA ARG A 130 16.10 1.34 -0.64
C ARG A 130 16.06 1.92 0.76
N PHE A 131 15.33 1.28 1.65
CA PHE A 131 15.17 1.72 3.03
C PHE A 131 16.22 1.09 3.96
N PRO A 132 16.54 1.71 5.11
CA PRO A 132 17.51 1.18 6.07
C PRO A 132 17.19 -0.22 6.60
N ASN A 133 15.91 -0.60 6.66
CA ASN A 133 15.48 -1.95 7.07
C ASN A 133 15.59 -2.99 5.92
N GLY A 134 16.18 -2.62 4.78
CA GLY A 134 16.37 -3.50 3.64
C GLY A 134 15.14 -3.66 2.75
N MET A 135 14.02 -3.03 3.08
CA MET A 135 12.88 -2.95 2.16
C MET A 135 13.24 -2.14 0.92
N MET A 136 12.55 -2.46 -0.17
CA MET A 136 12.64 -1.74 -1.43
C MET A 136 11.25 -1.44 -1.93
N ASP A 137 11.13 -0.32 -2.63
CA ASP A 137 9.92 0.09 -3.32
C ASP A 137 10.28 0.75 -4.66
N ILE A 138 9.30 0.84 -5.55
CA ILE A 138 9.46 1.50 -6.84
C ILE A 138 9.42 3.00 -6.62
N MET A 139 10.38 3.73 -7.20
CA MET A 139 10.35 5.18 -7.17
C MET A 139 9.16 5.72 -7.97
N SER A 140 8.52 6.77 -7.47
CA SER A 140 7.44 7.42 -8.21
C SER A 140 7.93 7.94 -9.55
N HIS A 141 7.12 7.75 -10.58
CA HIS A 141 7.34 8.36 -11.89
C HIS A 141 6.45 9.59 -12.05
N MET A 142 6.87 10.49 -12.94
CA MET A 142 6.02 11.59 -13.39
C MET A 142 4.73 11.01 -14.02
N PRO A 143 3.62 11.75 -14.10
CA PRO A 143 2.44 11.29 -14.84
C PRO A 143 2.66 11.32 -16.36
N GLY A 144 2.28 10.25 -17.04
CA GLY A 144 2.20 10.14 -18.50
C GLY A 144 0.82 10.48 -19.07
N THR A 145 0.60 10.12 -20.33
CA THR A 145 -0.74 10.05 -20.94
C THR A 145 -1.49 8.81 -20.47
N ASP A 146 -2.83 8.81 -20.52
CA ASP A 146 -3.65 7.66 -20.11
C ASP A 146 -3.17 6.33 -20.73
N ALA A 147 -2.81 6.33 -22.02
CA ALA A 147 -2.31 5.13 -22.70
C ALA A 147 -0.93 4.67 -22.22
N GLN A 148 -0.06 5.60 -21.80
CA GLN A 148 1.24 5.26 -21.23
C GLN A 148 1.08 4.69 -19.82
N GLU A 149 0.17 5.26 -19.04
CA GLU A 149 -0.16 4.79 -17.70
C GLU A 149 -0.80 3.40 -17.74
N GLU A 150 -1.79 3.17 -18.61
CA GLU A 150 -2.42 1.86 -18.79
C GLU A 150 -1.39 0.79 -19.18
N ALA A 151 -0.53 1.08 -20.16
CA ALA A 151 0.54 0.16 -20.56
C ALA A 151 1.55 -0.11 -19.42
N TRP A 152 1.84 0.90 -18.59
CA TRP A 152 2.70 0.72 -17.43
C TRP A 152 2.05 -0.12 -16.35
N GLN A 153 0.76 0.10 -16.05
CA GLN A 153 0.01 -0.68 -15.07
C GLN A 153 -0.10 -2.16 -15.48
N ASP A 154 -0.32 -2.43 -16.78
CA ASP A 154 -0.34 -3.79 -17.31
C ASP A 154 1.03 -4.47 -17.15
N ALA A 155 2.11 -3.77 -17.48
CA ALA A 155 3.46 -4.29 -17.28
C ALA A 155 3.80 -4.48 -15.79
N TYR A 156 3.38 -3.54 -14.94
CA TYR A 156 3.53 -3.61 -13.49
C TYR A 156 2.80 -4.84 -12.94
N ALA A 157 1.55 -5.07 -13.32
CA ALA A 157 0.80 -6.25 -12.89
C ALA A 157 1.53 -7.54 -13.26
N ASP A 158 2.05 -7.65 -14.49
CA ASP A 158 2.77 -8.84 -14.96
C ASP A 158 4.16 -9.02 -14.33
N CYS A 159 4.83 -7.92 -13.97
CA CYS A 159 6.23 -7.92 -13.52
C CYS A 159 6.37 -7.90 -12.00
N TYR A 160 5.50 -7.18 -11.30
CA TYR A 160 5.55 -7.02 -9.84
C TYR A 160 4.73 -8.09 -9.12
N LEU A 161 3.48 -8.34 -9.53
CA LEU A 161 2.59 -9.22 -8.77
C LEU A 161 3.08 -10.67 -8.70
N ARG A 162 3.93 -11.10 -9.64
CA ARG A 162 4.59 -12.43 -9.60
C ARG A 162 5.42 -12.70 -8.34
N PHE A 163 5.80 -11.66 -7.58
CA PHE A 163 6.60 -11.80 -6.36
C PHE A 163 6.00 -11.09 -5.14
N ASP A 164 4.73 -10.68 -5.20
CA ASP A 164 4.10 -9.91 -4.12
C ASP A 164 4.10 -10.65 -2.78
N HIS A 165 3.96 -11.98 -2.78
CA HIS A 165 4.03 -12.75 -1.54
C HIS A 165 5.43 -12.75 -0.94
N VAL A 166 6.48 -12.83 -1.76
CA VAL A 166 7.87 -12.66 -1.30
C VAL A 166 8.09 -11.26 -0.72
N GLN A 167 7.59 -10.21 -1.39
CA GLN A 167 7.64 -8.83 -0.88
C GLN A 167 6.96 -8.74 0.49
N ARG A 168 5.73 -9.26 0.60
CA ARG A 168 4.92 -9.19 1.80
C ARG A 168 5.54 -9.97 2.95
N LEU A 169 6.00 -11.18 2.71
CA LEU A 169 6.68 -12.01 3.70
C LEU A 169 7.97 -11.36 4.20
N TYR A 170 8.79 -10.84 3.29
CA TYR A 170 9.99 -10.11 3.69
C TYR A 170 9.64 -8.83 4.48
N GLY A 171 8.57 -8.12 4.10
CA GLY A 171 8.02 -6.99 4.85
C GLY A 171 7.66 -7.34 6.29
N GLN A 172 6.96 -8.45 6.51
CA GLN A 172 6.66 -8.92 7.87
C GLN A 172 7.94 -9.19 8.68
N GLN A 173 8.98 -9.76 8.06
CA GLN A 173 10.27 -9.99 8.73
C GLN A 173 10.96 -8.69 9.17
N GLN A 174 10.93 -7.65 8.35
CA GLN A 174 11.65 -6.40 8.63
C GLN A 174 10.85 -5.46 9.55
N GLY A 175 9.56 -5.27 9.26
CA GLY A 175 8.73 -4.28 9.94
C GLY A 175 7.87 -4.86 11.06
N ASN A 176 7.32 -6.07 10.87
CA ASN A 176 6.27 -6.62 11.73
C ASN A 176 6.60 -8.03 12.27
N PRO A 177 7.69 -8.19 13.04
CA PRO A 177 8.10 -9.48 13.60
C PRO A 177 7.10 -10.05 14.61
N ASN A 178 6.19 -9.22 15.13
CA ASN A 178 5.09 -9.63 16.01
C ASN A 178 3.83 -10.06 15.24
N LEU A 179 3.83 -9.90 13.91
CA LEU A 179 2.75 -10.27 12.99
C LEU A 179 1.41 -9.63 13.36
N TYR A 180 1.38 -8.36 13.75
CA TYR A 180 0.11 -7.66 13.96
C TYR A 180 -0.71 -7.66 12.66
N ALA A 181 -2.00 -8.03 12.76
CA ALA A 181 -2.91 -7.92 11.63
C ALA A 181 -3.38 -6.48 11.40
N ASN A 182 -3.41 -5.65 12.45
CA ASN A 182 -3.61 -4.22 12.30
C ASN A 182 -2.32 -3.58 11.75
N VAL A 183 -2.44 -3.02 10.54
CA VAL A 183 -1.29 -2.45 9.82
C VAL A 183 -0.73 -1.22 10.52
N GLU A 184 -1.59 -0.36 11.08
CA GLU A 184 -1.15 0.85 11.79
C GLU A 184 -0.37 0.50 13.07
N GLU A 185 -0.79 -0.55 13.78
CA GLU A 185 -0.09 -1.09 14.95
C GLU A 185 1.28 -1.64 14.56
N ALA A 186 1.38 -2.38 13.45
CA ALA A 186 2.65 -2.85 12.91
C ALA A 186 3.60 -1.69 12.56
N VAL A 187 3.10 -0.65 11.91
CA VAL A 187 3.90 0.54 11.57
C VAL A 187 4.36 1.26 12.84
N VAL A 188 3.47 1.48 13.81
CA VAL A 188 3.81 2.16 15.07
C VAL A 188 4.81 1.37 15.91
N ASP A 189 4.67 0.04 16.00
CA ASP A 189 5.65 -0.82 16.68
C ASP A 189 7.03 -0.73 16.01
N CYS A 190 7.07 -0.80 14.67
CA CYS A 190 8.30 -0.62 13.91
C CYS A 190 8.94 0.74 14.17
N MET A 191 8.17 1.84 14.11
CA MET A 191 8.65 3.19 14.35
C MET A 191 9.23 3.35 15.77
N LYS A 192 8.63 2.71 16.78
CA LYS A 192 9.16 2.71 18.15
C LYS A 192 10.49 1.96 18.23
N ARG A 193 10.60 0.79 17.60
CA ARG A 193 11.83 0.00 17.54
C ARG A 193 12.97 0.73 16.83
N GLU A 194 12.66 1.46 15.77
CA GLU A 194 13.61 2.30 15.01
C GLU A 194 13.99 3.60 15.75
N GLY A 195 13.31 3.91 16.86
CA GLY A 195 13.57 5.10 17.67
C GLY A 195 13.21 6.42 16.98
N VAL A 196 12.32 6.39 15.99
CA VAL A 196 11.83 7.59 15.28
C VAL A 196 10.63 8.24 15.95
N VAL A 197 10.01 7.54 16.91
CA VAL A 197 8.95 8.05 17.79
C VAL A 197 9.21 7.62 19.23
N PRO A 198 8.68 8.35 20.24
CA PRO A 198 8.78 7.92 21.64
C PRO A 198 7.97 6.64 21.89
N ALA A 199 8.34 5.89 22.94
CA ALA A 199 7.63 4.66 23.34
C ALA A 199 6.13 4.88 23.65
N SER A 200 5.78 6.11 24.08
CA SER A 200 4.40 6.52 24.35
C SER A 200 3.56 6.80 23.11
N TYR A 201 4.15 6.85 21.91
CA TYR A 201 3.43 7.09 20.66
C TYR A 201 2.38 6.00 20.42
N THR A 202 1.23 6.34 19.89
CA THR A 202 0.10 5.41 19.75
C THR A 202 -0.40 5.33 18.31
N VAL A 203 -1.19 4.28 18.02
CA VAL A 203 -1.95 4.18 16.76
C VAL A 203 -2.90 5.37 16.59
N LYS A 204 -3.43 5.91 17.68
CA LYS A 204 -4.25 7.13 17.63
C LYS A 204 -3.44 8.33 17.15
N ASP A 205 -2.25 8.54 17.70
CA ASP A 205 -1.36 9.65 17.27
C ASP A 205 -1.01 9.53 15.79
N PHE A 206 -0.75 8.30 15.33
CA PHE A 206 -0.49 8.00 13.94
C PHE A 206 -1.68 8.37 13.02
N ASN A 207 -2.90 7.95 13.38
CA ASN A 207 -4.11 8.19 12.60
C ASN A 207 -4.57 9.66 12.62
N ASP A 208 -4.46 10.32 13.77
CA ASP A 208 -4.68 11.77 13.88
C ASP A 208 -3.73 12.51 12.94
N GLY A 209 -2.50 12.03 12.85
CA GLY A 209 -1.49 12.46 11.91
C GLY A 209 -1.91 12.49 10.44
N TYR A 210 -2.49 11.39 9.95
CA TYR A 210 -3.04 11.33 8.59
C TYR A 210 -4.15 12.34 8.36
N THR A 211 -5.00 12.55 9.37
CA THR A 211 -6.06 13.56 9.31
C THR A 211 -5.46 14.95 9.18
N LEU A 212 -4.44 15.27 9.99
CA LEU A 212 -3.74 16.56 9.93
C LEU A 212 -3.09 16.81 8.56
N LEU A 213 -2.45 15.79 7.96
CA LEU A 213 -1.90 15.89 6.61
C LEU A 213 -2.96 16.26 5.57
N GLN A 214 -4.17 15.70 5.69
CA GLN A 214 -5.28 15.98 4.78
C GLN A 214 -5.92 17.36 5.02
N THR A 215 -5.97 17.84 6.26
CA THR A 215 -6.73 19.05 6.62
C THR A 215 -5.90 20.32 6.72
N GLU A 216 -4.62 20.22 7.11
CA GLU A 216 -3.78 21.38 7.45
C GLU A 216 -2.58 21.55 6.50
N GLY A 217 -2.31 20.56 5.65
CA GLY A 217 -1.19 20.58 4.73
C GLY A 217 0.11 20.06 5.37
N PHE A 218 1.05 19.71 4.49
CA PHE A 218 2.25 18.93 4.81
C PHE A 218 3.16 19.55 5.87
N THR A 219 3.45 20.85 5.75
CA THR A 219 4.36 21.57 6.65
C THR A 219 3.79 21.66 8.07
N ASP A 220 2.50 21.95 8.20
CA ASP A 220 1.86 22.14 9.51
C ASP A 220 1.61 20.79 10.22
N ALA A 221 1.41 19.72 9.43
CA ALA A 221 1.30 18.37 9.95
C ALA A 221 2.64 17.84 10.50
N LYS A 222 3.79 18.17 9.88
CA LYS A 222 5.12 17.69 10.31
C LYS A 222 5.39 17.95 11.79
N ASP A 223 5.13 19.16 12.25
CA ASP A 223 5.39 19.57 13.63
C ASP A 223 4.39 18.94 14.62
N LYS A 224 3.18 18.61 14.17
CA LYS A 224 2.11 18.04 15.00
C LYS A 224 2.14 16.51 15.07
N LEU A 225 2.69 15.87 14.05
CA LEU A 225 2.81 14.41 13.92
C LEU A 225 3.77 13.79 14.94
N GLY A 226 4.73 14.57 15.43
CA GLY A 226 5.75 14.09 16.37
C GLY A 226 6.80 13.16 15.74
N TYR A 227 6.83 13.05 14.41
CA TYR A 227 7.87 12.34 13.65
C TYR A 227 8.05 12.98 12.26
N ASP A 228 9.22 12.74 11.65
CA ASP A 228 9.49 13.16 10.27
C ASP A 228 9.04 12.09 9.28
N PHE A 229 8.03 12.39 8.45
CA PHE A 229 7.53 11.44 7.44
C PHE A 229 8.55 11.17 6.32
N ASP A 230 9.53 12.06 6.13
CA ASP A 230 10.63 11.87 5.17
C ASP A 230 11.76 11.01 5.75
N ASP A 231 11.75 10.74 7.05
CA ASP A 231 12.77 9.88 7.65
C ASP A 231 12.69 8.50 7.01
N SER A 232 13.77 8.11 6.34
CA SER A 232 13.89 6.83 5.63
C SER A 232 13.55 5.61 6.49
N ARG A 233 13.71 5.69 7.83
CA ARG A 233 13.30 4.62 8.76
C ARG A 233 11.78 4.56 8.92
N VAL A 234 11.10 5.70 9.02
CA VAL A 234 9.63 5.77 9.03
C VAL A 234 9.08 5.19 7.73
N ARG A 235 9.64 5.63 6.59
CA ARG A 235 9.25 5.15 5.27
C ARG A 235 9.50 3.65 5.12
N GLY A 236 10.64 3.14 5.61
CA GLY A 236 10.93 1.72 5.66
C GLY A 236 9.91 0.91 6.47
N CYS A 237 9.45 1.42 7.62
CA CYS A 237 8.39 0.79 8.41
C CYS A 237 7.05 0.71 7.65
N LYS A 238 6.71 1.76 6.89
CA LYS A 238 5.52 1.78 6.02
C LYS A 238 5.67 0.81 4.84
N ALA A 239 6.80 0.83 4.15
CA ALA A 239 7.10 -0.07 3.04
C ALA A 239 7.03 -1.54 3.44
N ALA A 240 7.47 -1.87 4.66
CA ALA A 240 7.35 -3.21 5.22
C ALA A 240 5.89 -3.70 5.35
N GLN A 241 4.90 -2.80 5.39
CA GLN A 241 3.48 -3.11 5.41
C GLN A 241 2.78 -2.88 4.05
N GLY A 242 3.55 -2.75 2.97
CA GLY A 242 3.03 -2.54 1.62
C GLY A 242 2.55 -1.11 1.34
N TRP A 243 2.91 -0.15 2.19
CA TRP A 243 2.60 1.26 1.95
C TRP A 243 3.74 1.91 1.18
N SER A 244 3.43 2.39 -0.03
CA SER A 244 4.34 3.30 -0.71
C SER A 244 4.33 4.66 -0.02
N SER A 245 5.52 5.23 0.16
CA SER A 245 5.69 6.49 0.89
C SER A 245 6.73 7.34 0.20
N SER A 246 6.34 8.05 -0.86
CA SER A 246 7.15 9.04 -1.56
C SER A 246 7.29 10.34 -0.76
N SER A 247 8.46 10.96 -0.82
CA SER A 247 8.76 12.31 -0.35
C SER A 247 8.72 13.32 -1.49
N THR A 248 8.47 14.59 -1.19
CA THR A 248 8.57 15.69 -2.17
C THR A 248 9.98 15.91 -2.68
N ASP A 249 10.99 15.51 -1.90
CA ASP A 249 12.40 15.63 -2.27
C ASP A 249 12.91 14.40 -3.03
N ASP A 250 12.07 13.38 -3.21
CA ASP A 250 12.47 12.20 -3.98
C ASP A 250 12.66 12.54 -5.46
N PRO A 251 13.68 11.94 -6.11
CA PRO A 251 13.77 11.99 -7.54
C PRO A 251 12.56 11.31 -8.16
N VAL A 252 11.83 12.04 -9.00
CA VAL A 252 10.79 11.46 -9.85
C VAL A 252 11.40 10.87 -11.12
N GLU A 253 10.90 9.71 -11.52
CA GLU A 253 11.34 9.03 -12.74
C GLU A 253 10.59 9.54 -13.98
N TYR A 254 11.27 9.51 -15.13
CA TYR A 254 10.64 9.73 -16.42
C TYR A 254 10.76 8.43 -17.23
N ILE A 255 9.72 7.61 -17.15
CA ILE A 255 9.75 6.19 -17.58
C ILE A 255 9.25 5.95 -19.00
N TRP A 256 8.73 6.99 -19.65
CA TRP A 256 8.37 7.00 -21.08
C TRP A 256 9.40 7.68 -21.98
#